data_AF-A0A3P6A819-F1
#
_entry.id   AF-A0A3P6A819-F1
#
_cell.length_a   1.000
_cell.length_b   1.000
_cell.length_c   1.000
_cell.angle_alpha   90.00
_cell.angle_beta   90.00
_cell.angle_gamma   90.00
#
_symmetry.space_group_name_H-M   'P 1'
#
loop_
_entity.id
_entity.type
_entity.pdbx_description
1 polymer ?
#
loop_
_entity_poly.entity_id
_entity_poly.type
_entity_poly.pdbx_seq_one_letter_code
_entity_poly.pdbx_strand_id
1 'polypeptide(L)'
;MDSSLNPNKHLKEEFVSNLDGSSILEIAALLTIVPLLVLIRYSIGFHSRNDNNNDKSVSSKKNDDEIVVSRQWKAYSYAISLDFIFIVFPMLLFFTVLSEWVYHGVVLLSLLLLVLTVTAKRSSSGLQRGQSLSFRANVSSYRVALMLITCLCILAVDFTIFPRRYAKTETYGTSLMDLGVGSFVLANAIVSRQARDVSSGNWISGLKATAPLLLLGFIRLVTTSGVDYQVHVTEYGQHWNFFFTLAAISILTSFVNIPAKYCGILGFTVLAGYQTWLVSGLNTYLLSHERGNNIISKNKEGVFSTLGYWGMYLLGVDLGYRLFYAKHSNTRSTTSSIARVFLVSLILWIVTLLVDNYVERISRRTCNMPYVTWVLAQDLQALGIFMLSSYIPMNKLSPLEEAIDQNLLATFLLANVFTGMVNMAVDTIFASPLSSLVILTAYAFGLSAIIGTIHFSGFRLKFW
;
A
#
# COMPACT_ATOMS: atom_id res chain seq x y z
N MET A 1 12.48 17.39 38.67
CA MET A 1 11.82 18.49 37.93
C MET A 1 11.24 17.86 36.69
N ASP A 2 10.11 17.15 36.85
CA ASP A 2 9.45 16.42 35.75
C ASP A 2 8.38 17.33 35.16
N SER A 3 8.79 18.14 34.19
CA SER A 3 7.90 18.98 33.41
C SER A 3 7.03 18.10 32.50
N SER A 4 5.71 18.15 32.74
CA SER A 4 4.63 17.90 31.77
C SER A 4 4.65 16.57 31.02
N LEU A 5 4.38 15.46 31.73
CA LEU A 5 3.76 14.29 31.10
C LEU A 5 2.35 14.70 30.65
N ASN A 6 2.17 14.98 29.36
CA ASN A 6 0.86 15.23 28.78
C ASN A 6 0.00 13.97 28.99
N PRO A 7 -1.06 13.99 29.82
CA PRO A 7 -1.80 12.78 30.19
C PRO A 7 -2.50 12.14 28.98
N ASN A 8 -2.97 12.95 28.04
CA ASN A 8 -3.51 12.47 26.77
C ASN A 8 -2.45 11.77 25.92
N LYS A 9 -1.17 12.12 26.10
CA LYS A 9 -0.07 11.45 25.43
C LYS A 9 0.11 10.02 25.94
N HIS A 10 0.17 9.86 27.26
CA HIS A 10 0.32 8.53 27.85
C HIS A 10 -0.87 7.62 27.51
N LEU A 11 -2.09 8.17 27.53
CA LEU A 11 -3.30 7.40 27.21
C LEU A 11 -3.33 6.89 25.76
N LYS A 12 -2.94 7.69 24.75
CA LYS A 12 -2.87 7.11 23.38
C LYS A 12 -1.68 6.16 23.20
N GLU A 13 -0.57 6.33 23.94
CA GLU A 13 0.55 5.37 23.89
C GLU A 13 0.12 4.01 24.41
N GLU A 14 -0.56 3.97 25.57
CA GLU A 14 -1.13 2.74 26.12
C GLU A 14 -2.18 2.13 25.19
N PHE A 15 -3.03 2.96 24.58
CA PHE A 15 -4.10 2.53 23.67
C PHE A 15 -3.61 1.80 22.41
N VAL A 16 -2.38 2.06 21.98
CA VAL A 16 -1.76 1.45 20.78
C VAL A 16 -0.69 0.41 21.14
N SER A 17 -0.51 0.13 22.44
CA SER A 17 0.51 -0.80 22.95
C SER A 17 -0.01 -2.23 23.21
N ASN A 18 0.92 -3.19 23.32
CA ASN A 18 0.71 -4.60 23.68
C ASN A 18 -0.34 -5.35 22.84
N LEU A 19 -0.29 -5.17 21.51
CA LEU A 19 -1.24 -5.80 20.59
C LEU A 19 -0.65 -7.05 19.93
N ASP A 20 -1.36 -8.18 20.07
CA ASP A 20 -0.97 -9.49 19.52
C ASP A 20 -1.40 -9.69 18.05
N GLY A 21 -2.15 -8.72 17.50
CA GLY A 21 -2.61 -8.73 16.12
C GLY A 21 -3.83 -9.63 15.89
N SER A 22 -3.95 -10.08 14.64
CA SER A 22 -5.05 -10.86 14.08
C SER A 22 -4.52 -12.14 13.42
N SER A 23 -5.42 -13.04 13.03
CA SER A 23 -5.04 -14.21 12.26
C SER A 23 -4.59 -13.85 10.83
N ILE A 24 -3.62 -14.60 10.30
CA ILE A 24 -3.11 -14.44 8.93
C ILE A 24 -4.24 -14.51 7.89
N LEU A 25 -5.18 -15.45 8.07
CA LEU A 25 -6.32 -15.65 7.16
C LEU A 25 -7.29 -14.48 7.18
N GLU A 26 -7.56 -13.89 8.34
CA GLU A 26 -8.44 -12.72 8.45
C GLU A 26 -7.84 -11.52 7.72
N ILE A 27 -6.54 -11.26 7.90
CA ILE A 27 -5.86 -10.17 7.17
C ILE A 27 -5.86 -10.44 5.66
N ALA A 28 -5.62 -11.68 5.24
CA ALA A 28 -5.68 -12.06 3.83
C ALA A 28 -7.08 -11.87 3.22
N ALA A 29 -8.12 -12.23 3.96
CA ALA A 29 -9.51 -12.00 3.57
C ALA A 29 -9.82 -10.50 3.48
N LEU A 30 -9.45 -9.73 4.50
CA LEU A 30 -9.66 -8.27 4.56
C LEU A 30 -9.02 -7.55 3.38
N LEU A 31 -7.78 -7.90 3.05
CA LEU A 31 -7.07 -7.30 1.92
C LEU A 31 -7.53 -7.81 0.55
N THR A 32 -8.22 -8.96 0.50
CA THR A 32 -8.87 -9.45 -0.72
C THR A 32 -10.14 -8.66 -1.05
N ILE A 33 -10.83 -8.10 -0.05
CA ILE A 33 -12.01 -7.24 -0.26
C ILE A 33 -11.66 -6.02 -1.12
N VAL A 34 -10.50 -5.40 -0.88
CA VAL A 34 -10.09 -4.17 -1.57
C VAL A 34 -10.03 -4.30 -3.09
N PRO A 35 -9.26 -5.24 -3.68
CA PRO A 35 -9.26 -5.43 -5.13
C PRO A 35 -10.62 -5.87 -5.66
N LEU A 36 -11.41 -6.65 -4.90
CA LEU A 36 -12.76 -7.02 -5.32
C LEU A 36 -13.67 -5.78 -5.49
N LEU A 37 -13.65 -4.82 -4.56
CA LEU A 37 -14.41 -3.57 -4.66
C LEU A 37 -14.04 -2.78 -5.92
N VAL A 38 -12.74 -2.67 -6.23
CA VAL A 38 -12.26 -1.97 -7.44
C VAL A 38 -12.73 -2.70 -8.71
N LEU A 39 -12.61 -4.03 -8.77
CA LEU A 39 -13.03 -4.81 -9.93
C LEU A 39 -14.56 -4.79 -10.14
N ILE A 40 -15.34 -4.77 -9.05
CA ILE A 40 -16.79 -4.57 -9.12
C ILE A 40 -17.09 -3.19 -9.71
N ARG A 41 -16.36 -2.15 -9.27
CA ARG A 41 -16.51 -0.79 -9.81
C ARG A 41 -16.19 -0.71 -11.30
N TYR A 42 -15.23 -1.49 -11.81
CA TYR A 42 -14.96 -1.61 -13.25
C TYR A 42 -16.13 -2.22 -14.00
N SER A 43 -16.77 -3.23 -13.41
CA SER A 43 -17.92 -3.92 -13.99
C SER A 43 -19.18 -3.05 -14.03
N ILE A 44 -19.33 -2.14 -13.06
CA ILE A 44 -20.47 -1.21 -12.95
C ILE A 44 -20.28 0.05 -13.80
N GLY A 45 -19.06 0.29 -14.32
CA GLY A 45 -18.69 1.49 -15.07
C GLY A 45 -19.72 1.92 -16.11
N PHE A 46 -20.53 2.92 -15.75
CA PHE A 46 -21.50 3.52 -16.65
C PHE A 46 -20.81 3.95 -17.94
N HIS A 47 -21.34 3.46 -19.06
CA HIS A 47 -21.07 3.96 -20.39
C HIS A 47 -21.40 5.45 -20.44
N SER A 48 -20.50 6.32 -19.99
CA SER A 48 -20.44 7.67 -20.54
C SER A 48 -19.87 7.52 -21.94
N ARG A 49 -20.75 7.09 -22.85
CA ARG A 49 -20.58 7.18 -24.29
C ARG A 49 -20.42 8.66 -24.62
N ASN A 50 -19.18 9.12 -24.51
CA ASN A 50 -18.73 10.36 -25.09
C ASN A 50 -17.79 10.02 -26.27
N ASP A 51 -18.16 9.02 -27.08
CA ASP A 51 -17.79 9.01 -28.49
C ASP A 51 -18.61 10.09 -29.18
N ASN A 52 -18.26 11.34 -28.91
CA ASN A 52 -18.37 12.41 -29.89
C ASN A 52 -16.96 12.59 -30.47
N ASN A 53 -16.49 11.55 -31.18
CA ASN A 53 -15.62 11.77 -32.33
C ASN A 53 -16.46 12.51 -33.39
N ASN A 54 -16.58 13.82 -33.20
CA ASN A 54 -16.70 14.75 -34.30
C ASN A 54 -15.64 15.81 -34.04
N ASP A 55 -14.44 15.51 -34.52
CA ASP A 55 -13.52 16.50 -35.09
C ASP A 55 -14.30 17.30 -36.15
N LYS A 56 -15.06 18.29 -35.70
CA LYS A 56 -15.45 19.45 -36.50
C LYS A 56 -15.19 20.67 -35.65
N SER A 57 -14.00 21.21 -35.87
CA SER A 57 -13.69 22.63 -35.76
C SER A 57 -14.94 23.51 -35.89
N VAL A 58 -15.41 24.04 -34.77
CA VAL A 58 -16.26 25.23 -34.76
C VAL A 58 -15.70 26.17 -33.73
N SER A 59 -15.05 27.22 -34.23
CA SER A 59 -14.70 28.38 -33.44
C SER A 59 -15.97 29.00 -32.87
N SER A 60 -16.01 29.31 -31.58
CA SER A 60 -16.24 30.66 -31.05
C SER A 60 -16.76 30.63 -29.61
N LYS A 61 -16.39 31.68 -28.87
CA LYS A 61 -16.91 32.18 -27.59
C LYS A 61 -16.37 31.53 -26.30
N LYS A 62 -15.63 32.36 -25.56
CA LYS A 62 -15.13 32.18 -24.19
C LYS A 62 -16.19 31.69 -23.19
N ASN A 63 -17.48 31.99 -23.41
CA ASN A 63 -18.58 31.49 -22.58
C ASN A 63 -18.91 30.01 -22.84
N ASP A 64 -18.70 29.52 -24.07
CA ASP A 64 -18.92 28.10 -24.40
C ASP A 64 -17.79 27.24 -23.81
N ASP A 65 -16.56 27.78 -23.75
CA ASP A 65 -15.43 27.13 -23.06
C ASP A 65 -15.72 26.97 -21.55
N GLU A 66 -16.23 28.01 -20.88
CA GLU A 66 -16.62 27.93 -19.46
C GLU A 66 -17.77 26.95 -19.22
N ILE A 67 -18.78 26.93 -20.09
CA ILE A 67 -19.90 25.98 -20.00
C ILE A 67 -19.42 24.53 -20.21
N VAL A 68 -18.53 24.30 -21.18
CA VAL A 68 -17.95 22.98 -21.46
C VAL A 68 -17.09 22.51 -20.28
N VAL A 69 -16.22 23.37 -19.74
CA VAL A 69 -15.41 23.06 -18.55
C VAL A 69 -16.28 22.77 -17.33
N SER A 70 -17.34 23.56 -17.11
CA SER A 70 -18.27 23.33 -15.98
C SER A 70 -19.03 21.99 -16.09
N ARG A 71 -19.40 21.58 -17.31
CA ARG A 71 -20.08 20.31 -17.56
C ARG A 71 -19.12 19.12 -17.41
N GLN A 72 -17.88 19.26 -17.88
CA GLN A 72 -16.82 18.27 -17.68
C GLN A 72 -16.48 18.10 -16.20
N TRP A 73 -16.36 19.20 -15.45
CA TRP A 73 -16.14 19.19 -14.01
C TRP A 73 -17.26 18.44 -13.26
N LYS A 74 -18.53 18.74 -13.58
CA LYS A 74 -19.68 18.04 -12.96
C LYS A 74 -19.65 16.54 -13.21
N ALA A 75 -19.36 16.12 -14.45
CA ALA A 75 -19.25 14.71 -14.79
C ALA A 75 -18.07 14.02 -14.08
N TYR A 76 -16.93 14.70 -14.00
CA TYR A 76 -15.73 14.20 -13.31
C TYR A 76 -15.93 14.10 -11.79
N SER A 77 -16.52 15.12 -11.16
CA SER A 77 -16.88 15.13 -9.74
C SER A 77 -17.91 14.05 -9.39
N TYR A 78 -18.89 13.81 -10.27
CA TYR A 78 -19.82 12.68 -10.13
C TYR A 78 -19.08 11.34 -10.17
N ALA A 79 -18.14 11.17 -11.10
CA ALA A 79 -17.37 9.94 -11.20
C ALA A 79 -16.49 9.68 -9.96
N ILE A 80 -15.81 10.70 -9.43
CA ILE A 80 -15.06 10.59 -8.15
C ILE A 80 -16.01 10.25 -7.00
N SER A 81 -17.19 10.87 -6.95
CA SER A 81 -18.18 10.59 -5.90
C SER A 81 -18.64 9.12 -5.95
N LEU A 82 -18.85 8.57 -7.14
CA LEU A 82 -19.13 7.14 -7.31
C LEU A 82 -17.95 6.27 -6.86
N ASP A 83 -16.73 6.62 -7.23
CA ASP A 83 -15.54 5.87 -6.81
C ASP A 83 -15.39 5.88 -5.28
N PHE A 84 -15.68 7.02 -4.63
CA PHE A 84 -15.73 7.11 -3.18
C PHE A 84 -16.79 6.17 -2.58
N ILE A 85 -18.03 6.20 -3.09
CA ILE A 85 -19.15 5.40 -2.57
C ILE A 85 -18.92 3.89 -2.77
N PHE A 86 -18.30 3.47 -3.87
CA PHE A 86 -18.15 2.05 -4.22
C PHE A 86 -16.80 1.44 -3.81
N ILE A 87 -15.76 2.25 -3.63
CA ILE A 87 -14.41 1.77 -3.28
C ILE A 87 -14.03 2.22 -1.87
N VAL A 88 -13.95 3.52 -1.63
CA VAL A 88 -13.36 4.07 -0.40
C VAL A 88 -14.25 3.87 0.81
N PHE A 89 -15.55 4.16 0.69
CA PHE A 89 -16.49 4.03 1.79
C PHE A 89 -16.70 2.58 2.24
N PRO A 90 -16.92 1.59 1.35
CA PRO A 90 -17.04 0.19 1.76
C PRO A 90 -15.73 -0.33 2.34
N MET A 91 -14.57 0.09 1.81
CA MET A 91 -13.27 -0.24 2.40
C MET A 91 -13.18 0.26 3.85
N LEU A 92 -13.57 1.51 4.11
CA LEU A 92 -13.59 2.07 5.46
C LEU A 92 -14.53 1.28 6.38
N LEU A 93 -15.71 0.87 5.89
CA LEU A 93 -16.65 0.06 6.66
C LEU A 93 -16.06 -1.30 7.05
N PHE A 94 -15.41 -2.01 6.13
CA PHE A 94 -14.74 -3.29 6.43
C PHE A 94 -13.57 -3.15 7.41
N PHE A 95 -12.89 -2.00 7.40
CA PHE A 95 -11.80 -1.72 8.35
C PHE A 95 -12.30 -1.30 9.73
N THR A 96 -13.58 -1.00 9.88
CA THR A 96 -14.17 -0.48 11.12
C THR A 96 -15.36 -1.33 11.56
N VAL A 97 -16.58 -0.96 11.16
CA VAL A 97 -17.85 -1.54 11.65
C VAL A 97 -18.07 -2.99 11.18
N LEU A 98 -17.62 -3.33 9.97
CA LEU A 98 -17.84 -4.64 9.36
C LEU A 98 -16.66 -5.60 9.56
N SER A 99 -15.76 -5.32 10.50
CA SER A 99 -14.57 -6.15 10.76
C SER A 99 -14.89 -7.58 11.18
N GLU A 100 -16.03 -7.83 11.82
CA GLU A 100 -16.49 -9.18 12.18
C GLU A 100 -17.06 -9.95 10.97
N TRP A 101 -17.45 -9.24 9.92
CA TRP A 101 -18.15 -9.80 8.75
C TRP A 101 -17.22 -9.99 7.55
N VAL A 102 -15.90 -9.93 7.75
CA VAL A 102 -14.89 -9.95 6.67
C VAL A 102 -14.99 -11.19 5.79
N TYR A 103 -15.13 -12.39 6.39
CA TYR A 103 -15.26 -13.63 5.61
C TYR A 103 -16.53 -13.66 4.75
N HIS A 104 -17.66 -13.23 5.33
CA HIS A 104 -18.92 -13.11 4.60
C HIS A 104 -18.82 -12.06 3.48
N GLY A 105 -18.14 -10.94 3.74
CA GLY A 105 -17.87 -9.88 2.78
C GLY A 105 -17.08 -10.37 1.57
N VAL A 106 -15.99 -11.11 1.79
CA VAL A 106 -15.19 -11.68 0.68
C VAL A 106 -16.04 -12.61 -0.18
N VAL A 107 -16.79 -13.53 0.44
CA VAL A 107 -17.66 -14.48 -0.30
C VAL A 107 -18.73 -13.73 -1.09
N LEU A 108 -19.41 -12.76 -0.47
CA LEU A 108 -20.46 -11.99 -1.13
C LEU A 108 -19.92 -11.16 -2.31
N LEU A 109 -18.81 -10.45 -2.12
CA LEU A 109 -18.22 -9.61 -3.17
C LEU A 109 -17.63 -10.44 -4.32
N SER A 110 -17.02 -11.58 -4.03
CA SER A 110 -16.53 -12.49 -5.06
C SER A 110 -17.66 -13.13 -5.88
N LEU A 111 -18.77 -13.53 -5.23
CA LEU A 111 -19.98 -13.96 -5.92
C LEU A 111 -20.59 -12.83 -6.77
N LEU A 112 -20.67 -11.62 -6.24
CA LEU A 112 -21.16 -10.45 -6.99
C LEU A 112 -20.32 -10.19 -8.23
N LEU A 113 -18.99 -10.19 -8.10
CA LEU A 113 -18.07 -10.02 -9.24
C LEU A 113 -18.25 -11.15 -10.28
N LEU A 114 -18.41 -12.40 -9.83
CA LEU A 114 -18.67 -13.54 -10.72
C LEU A 114 -19.97 -13.36 -11.49
N VAL A 115 -21.05 -12.95 -10.81
CA VAL A 115 -22.35 -12.71 -11.46
C VAL A 115 -22.24 -11.58 -12.49
N LEU A 116 -21.61 -10.45 -12.13
CA LEU A 116 -21.43 -9.30 -13.03
C LEU A 116 -20.59 -9.65 -14.27
N THR A 117 -19.52 -10.42 -14.09
CA THR A 117 -18.68 -10.85 -15.23
C THR A 117 -19.40 -11.82 -16.15
N VAL A 118 -20.18 -12.76 -15.61
CA VAL A 118 -20.97 -13.71 -16.40
C VAL A 118 -22.10 -13.01 -17.16
N THR A 119 -22.83 -12.09 -16.51
CA THR A 119 -23.92 -11.34 -17.16
C THR A 119 -23.38 -10.43 -18.25
N ALA A 120 -22.28 -9.72 -17.99
CA ALA A 120 -21.64 -8.85 -18.98
C ALA A 120 -21.13 -9.65 -20.19
N LYS A 121 -20.53 -10.82 -19.98
CA LYS A 121 -20.06 -11.71 -21.07
C LYS A 121 -21.21 -12.27 -21.91
N ARG A 122 -22.37 -12.56 -21.31
CA ARG A 122 -23.57 -12.99 -22.04
C ARG A 122 -24.17 -11.87 -22.87
N SER A 123 -24.19 -10.64 -22.34
CA SER A 123 -24.70 -9.47 -23.05
C SER A 123 -23.77 -9.01 -24.18
N SER A 124 -22.45 -9.16 -24.01
CA SER A 124 -21.44 -8.68 -24.96
C SER A 124 -21.11 -9.66 -26.09
N SER A 125 -21.92 -10.71 -26.33
CA SER A 125 -21.63 -11.77 -27.31
C SER A 125 -21.58 -11.29 -28.78
N GLY A 126 -21.70 -9.99 -29.05
CA GLY A 126 -21.46 -9.36 -30.35
C GLY A 126 -20.64 -8.05 -30.31
N LEU A 127 -20.15 -7.61 -29.15
CA LEU A 127 -19.42 -6.33 -29.02
C LEU A 127 -17.93 -6.60 -28.81
N GLN A 128 -17.08 -5.88 -29.56
CA GLN A 128 -15.62 -6.04 -29.56
C GLN A 128 -15.07 -6.23 -28.14
N ARG A 129 -14.22 -7.24 -27.97
CA ARG A 129 -13.50 -7.53 -26.73
C ARG A 129 -12.72 -6.27 -26.35
N GLY A 130 -13.23 -5.53 -25.37
CA GLY A 130 -12.60 -4.29 -24.89
C GLY A 130 -11.12 -4.54 -24.61
N GLN A 131 -10.27 -3.56 -24.94
CA GLN A 131 -8.84 -3.66 -24.70
C GLN A 131 -8.60 -4.00 -23.22
N SER A 132 -7.98 -5.15 -22.96
CA SER A 132 -7.64 -5.56 -21.61
C SER A 132 -6.65 -4.56 -21.01
N LEU A 133 -6.85 -4.20 -19.74
CA LEU A 133 -5.90 -3.39 -18.98
C LEU A 133 -4.49 -3.94 -19.13
N SER A 134 -3.54 -3.07 -19.45
CA SER A 134 -2.13 -3.46 -19.51
C SER A 134 -1.65 -3.92 -18.13
N PHE A 135 -0.62 -4.78 -18.10
CA PHE A 135 0.01 -5.19 -16.84
C PHE A 135 0.42 -3.98 -15.98
N ARG A 136 0.96 -2.93 -16.61
CA ARG A 136 1.34 -1.68 -15.94
C ARG A 136 0.16 -1.00 -15.25
N ALA A 137 -1.03 -1.07 -15.85
CA ALA A 137 -2.25 -0.52 -15.29
C ALA A 137 -2.71 -1.32 -14.05
N ASN A 138 -2.63 -2.66 -14.09
CA ASN A 138 -2.95 -3.49 -12.92
C ASN A 138 -1.99 -3.26 -11.74
N VAL A 139 -0.70 -3.06 -12.01
CA VAL A 139 0.27 -2.71 -10.97
C VAL A 139 0.00 -1.31 -10.40
N SER A 140 -0.41 -0.36 -11.25
CA SER A 140 -0.84 0.97 -10.83
C SER A 140 -2.05 0.90 -9.88
N SER A 141 -3.11 0.17 -10.26
CA SER A 141 -4.27 -0.07 -9.39
C SER A 141 -3.91 -0.73 -8.06
N TYR A 142 -3.00 -1.72 -8.06
CA TYR A 142 -2.47 -2.31 -6.82
C TYR A 142 -1.79 -1.27 -5.92
N ARG A 143 -0.95 -0.39 -6.49
CA ARG A 143 -0.27 0.67 -5.73
C ARG A 143 -1.23 1.72 -5.20
N VAL A 144 -2.27 2.05 -5.96
CA VAL A 144 -3.35 2.94 -5.51
C VAL A 144 -4.12 2.31 -4.35
N ALA A 145 -4.48 1.04 -4.45
CA ALA A 145 -5.15 0.33 -3.37
C ALA A 145 -4.31 0.33 -2.09
N LEU A 146 -3.02 0.00 -2.20
CA LEU A 146 -2.08 0.09 -1.07
C LEU A 146 -2.05 1.50 -0.45
N MET A 147 -2.07 2.55 -1.28
CA MET A 147 -2.11 3.93 -0.82
C MET A 147 -3.41 4.27 -0.08
N LEU A 148 -4.57 3.88 -0.63
CA LEU A 148 -5.88 4.09 0.00
C LEU A 148 -5.96 3.39 1.36
N ILE A 149 -5.54 2.11 1.42
CA ILE A 149 -5.50 1.35 2.67
C ILE A 149 -4.66 2.08 3.71
N THR A 150 -3.46 2.52 3.33
CA THR A 150 -2.56 3.28 4.20
C THR A 150 -3.22 4.56 4.69
N CYS A 151 -3.77 5.37 3.79
CA CYS A 151 -4.38 6.65 4.15
C CYS A 151 -5.58 6.50 5.08
N LEU A 152 -6.38 5.44 4.93
CA LEU A 152 -7.49 5.16 5.85
C LEU A 152 -6.97 4.69 7.23
N CYS A 153 -6.01 3.77 7.25
CA CYS A 153 -5.53 3.18 8.50
C CYS A 153 -4.76 4.17 9.40
N ILE A 154 -4.00 5.11 8.82
CA ILE A 154 -3.18 6.05 9.61
C ILE A 154 -4.02 6.97 10.51
N LEU A 155 -5.26 7.28 10.14
CA LEU A 155 -6.18 8.03 10.99
C LEU A 155 -7.12 7.10 11.76
N ALA A 156 -7.61 6.02 11.13
CA ALA A 156 -8.56 5.12 11.76
C ALA A 156 -8.02 4.50 13.06
N VAL A 157 -6.72 4.19 13.11
CA VAL A 157 -6.08 3.62 14.29
C VAL A 157 -6.26 4.46 15.55
N ASP A 158 -6.37 5.79 15.42
CA ASP A 158 -6.52 6.69 16.57
C ASP A 158 -7.93 6.67 17.19
N PHE A 159 -8.91 6.07 16.51
CA PHE A 159 -10.30 5.94 16.95
C PHE A 159 -10.62 4.55 17.49
N THR A 160 -11.44 4.47 18.54
CA THR A 160 -11.90 3.20 19.14
C THR A 160 -12.71 2.30 18.21
N ILE A 161 -13.33 2.88 17.17
CA ILE A 161 -14.07 2.12 16.14
C ILE A 161 -13.18 1.21 15.29
N PHE A 162 -11.88 1.51 15.19
CA PHE A 162 -10.93 0.66 14.48
C PHE A 162 -10.51 -0.51 15.38
N PRO A 163 -10.71 -1.77 14.95
CA PRO A 163 -10.36 -2.93 15.76
C PRO A 163 -8.86 -2.96 16.09
N ARG A 164 -8.53 -3.13 17.38
CA ARG A 164 -7.13 -3.14 17.84
C ARG A 164 -6.31 -4.28 17.24
N ARG A 165 -6.95 -5.40 16.86
CA ARG A 165 -6.29 -6.52 16.16
C ARG A 165 -5.72 -6.14 14.77
N TYR A 166 -6.15 -5.03 14.17
CA TYR A 166 -5.62 -4.52 12.91
C TYR A 166 -4.51 -3.48 13.08
N ALA A 167 -4.31 -2.98 14.30
CA ALA A 167 -3.22 -2.08 14.62
C ALA A 167 -1.90 -2.85 14.77
N LYS A 168 -0.80 -2.11 14.73
CA LYS A 168 0.56 -2.66 14.66
C LYS A 168 0.85 -3.60 15.83
N THR A 169 1.49 -4.72 15.55
CA THR A 169 1.97 -5.64 16.59
C THR A 169 3.30 -5.15 17.18
N GLU A 170 3.55 -5.46 18.45
CA GLU A 170 4.76 -5.00 19.15
C GLU A 170 5.94 -5.98 19.04
N THR A 171 5.68 -7.27 19.20
CA THR A 171 6.72 -8.31 19.22
C THR A 171 6.53 -9.28 18.08
N TYR A 172 5.47 -10.08 18.13
CA TYR A 172 5.09 -11.06 17.12
C TYR A 172 3.60 -10.98 16.83
N GLY A 173 3.23 -11.40 15.62
CA GLY A 173 1.86 -11.45 15.18
C GLY A 173 1.70 -10.85 13.79
N THR A 174 0.45 -10.77 13.36
CA THR A 174 0.11 -10.23 12.05
C THR A 174 -1.04 -9.25 12.16
N SER A 175 -0.91 -8.08 11.55
CA SER A 175 -1.98 -7.10 11.51
C SER A 175 -2.04 -6.41 10.15
N LEU A 176 -3.15 -5.71 9.89
CA LEU A 176 -3.31 -4.92 8.66
C LEU A 176 -2.21 -3.85 8.56
N MET A 177 -1.93 -3.15 9.65
CA MET A 177 -0.92 -2.09 9.67
C MET A 177 0.51 -2.61 9.56
N ASP A 178 0.75 -3.89 9.86
CA ASP A 178 2.09 -4.46 9.76
C ASP A 178 2.57 -4.67 8.31
N LEU A 179 1.63 -4.81 7.37
CA LEU A 179 1.94 -5.02 5.96
C LEU A 179 2.42 -3.77 5.24
N GLY A 180 1.92 -2.58 5.63
CA GLY A 180 2.04 -1.37 4.82
C GLY A 180 3.46 -1.08 4.32
N VAL A 181 4.43 -1.08 5.24
CA VAL A 181 5.84 -0.80 4.92
C VAL A 181 6.45 -1.84 3.98
N GLY A 182 6.25 -3.14 4.27
CA GLY A 182 6.72 -4.23 3.41
C GLY A 182 6.11 -4.16 2.02
N SER A 183 4.80 -3.91 1.94
CA SER A 183 4.09 -3.78 0.68
C SER A 183 4.57 -2.59 -0.15
N PHE A 184 4.92 -1.46 0.46
CA PHE A 184 5.54 -0.35 -0.28
C PHE A 184 6.92 -0.70 -0.84
N VAL A 185 7.74 -1.43 -0.07
CA VAL A 185 9.06 -1.90 -0.51
C VAL A 185 8.89 -2.83 -1.72
N LEU A 186 7.99 -3.80 -1.64
CA LEU A 186 7.73 -4.75 -2.71
C LEU A 186 7.12 -4.08 -3.95
N ALA A 187 6.12 -3.21 -3.76
CA ALA A 187 5.49 -2.47 -4.84
C ALA A 187 6.50 -1.65 -5.65
N ASN A 188 7.47 -1.04 -4.98
CA ASN A 188 8.55 -0.29 -5.63
C ASN A 188 9.60 -1.21 -6.25
N ALA A 189 9.90 -2.37 -5.63
CA ALA A 189 10.84 -3.36 -6.16
C ALA A 189 10.38 -3.94 -7.51
N ILE A 190 9.10 -4.34 -7.61
CA ILE A 190 8.52 -4.95 -8.82
C ILE A 190 8.58 -4.00 -10.02
N VAL A 191 8.41 -2.69 -9.82
CA VAL A 191 8.45 -1.69 -10.90
C VAL A 191 9.81 -1.01 -11.08
N SER A 192 10.81 -1.43 -10.32
CA SER A 192 12.14 -0.82 -10.34
C SER A 192 12.79 -0.89 -11.73
N ARG A 193 13.79 -0.04 -11.98
CA ARG A 193 14.59 -0.11 -13.22
C ARG A 193 15.37 -1.43 -13.29
N GLN A 194 15.85 -1.90 -12.15
CA GLN A 194 16.57 -3.17 -12.03
C GLN A 194 15.68 -4.35 -12.41
N ALA A 195 14.42 -4.40 -11.94
CA ALA A 195 13.48 -5.47 -12.32
C ALA A 195 13.17 -5.50 -13.82
N ARG A 196 13.29 -4.36 -14.51
CA ARG A 196 13.11 -4.21 -15.96
C ARG A 196 14.36 -4.56 -16.77
N ASP A 197 15.42 -5.04 -16.12
CA ASP A 197 16.72 -5.32 -16.73
C ASP A 197 17.32 -4.09 -17.44
N VAL A 198 16.93 -2.91 -16.99
CA VAL A 198 17.51 -1.64 -17.45
C VAL A 198 18.67 -1.34 -16.52
N SER A 199 19.86 -1.14 -17.10
CA SER A 199 21.08 -0.78 -16.37
C SER A 199 20.77 0.27 -15.31
N SER A 200 21.09 -0.05 -14.05
CA SER A 200 21.07 0.91 -12.98
C SER A 200 22.14 1.95 -13.32
N GLY A 201 21.76 3.23 -13.35
CA GLY A 201 22.73 4.29 -13.63
C GLY A 201 23.83 4.30 -12.57
N ASN A 202 24.87 5.13 -12.76
CA ASN A 202 25.97 5.26 -11.80
C ASN A 202 25.45 5.39 -10.35
N TRP A 203 26.16 4.84 -9.37
CA TRP A 203 25.89 4.95 -7.93
C TRP A 203 25.50 6.37 -7.46
N ILE A 204 26.07 7.40 -8.09
CA ILE A 204 25.73 8.83 -7.89
C ILE A 204 24.26 9.14 -8.23
N SER A 205 23.70 8.53 -9.28
CA SER A 205 22.29 8.67 -9.64
C SER A 205 21.36 7.99 -8.62
N GLY A 206 21.81 6.86 -8.04
CA GLY A 206 21.12 6.20 -6.93
C GLY A 206 21.09 7.06 -5.67
N LEU A 207 22.22 7.71 -5.34
CA LEU A 207 22.32 8.66 -4.22
C LEU A 207 21.49 9.94 -4.43
N LYS A 208 21.36 10.42 -5.67
CA LYS A 208 20.45 11.53 -5.98
C LYS A 208 18.98 11.12 -5.80
N ALA A 209 18.63 9.87 -6.13
CA ALA A 209 17.29 9.35 -5.93
C ALA A 209 16.93 9.14 -4.44
N THR A 210 17.91 9.01 -3.55
CA THR A 210 17.67 8.87 -2.10
C THR A 210 17.56 10.20 -1.36
N ALA A 211 18.02 11.31 -1.94
CA ALA A 211 17.98 12.63 -1.29
C ALA A 211 16.56 13.06 -0.85
N PRO A 212 15.49 12.88 -1.64
CA PRO A 212 14.13 13.23 -1.22
C PRO A 212 13.65 12.39 -0.03
N LEU A 213 14.01 11.09 0.02
CA LEU A 213 13.64 10.20 1.12
C LEU A 213 14.35 10.63 2.41
N LEU A 214 15.63 10.97 2.33
CA LEU A 214 16.37 11.49 3.48
C LEU A 214 15.76 12.81 3.98
N LEU A 215 15.44 13.74 3.07
CA LEU A 215 14.78 15.00 3.42
C LEU A 215 13.45 14.77 4.15
N LEU A 216 12.59 13.89 3.62
CA LEU A 216 11.33 13.52 4.27
C LEU A 216 11.56 12.85 5.64
N GLY A 217 12.60 12.02 5.76
CA GLY A 217 13.03 11.43 7.03
C GLY A 217 13.40 12.48 8.07
N PHE A 218 14.17 13.50 7.68
CA PHE A 218 14.52 14.62 8.56
C PHE A 218 13.33 15.50 8.90
N ILE A 219 12.48 15.84 7.91
CA ILE A 219 11.26 16.63 8.15
C ILE A 219 10.39 15.91 9.18
N ARG A 220 10.14 14.61 9.01
CA ARG A 220 9.36 13.82 9.96
C ARG A 220 9.97 13.84 11.35
N LEU A 221 11.29 13.66 11.47
CA LEU A 221 11.97 13.67 12.76
C LEU A 221 11.78 15.02 13.48
N VAL A 222 11.95 16.13 12.75
CA VAL A 222 11.79 17.48 13.30
C VAL A 222 10.33 17.73 13.68
N THR A 223 9.36 17.38 12.83
CA THR A 223 7.94 17.63 13.12
C THR A 223 7.42 16.77 14.27
N THR A 224 7.78 15.48 14.33
CA THR A 224 7.33 14.62 15.44
C THR A 224 7.97 15.02 16.77
N SER A 225 9.22 15.46 16.74
CA SER A 225 9.92 15.95 17.95
C SER A 225 9.45 17.34 18.38
N GLY A 226 9.03 18.19 17.44
CA GLY A 226 8.56 19.55 17.73
C GLY A 226 7.10 19.65 18.14
N VAL A 227 6.26 18.66 17.79
CA VAL A 227 4.82 18.63 18.11
C VAL A 227 4.52 17.70 19.30
N ASP A 228 5.55 17.15 19.96
CA ASP A 228 5.42 16.19 21.06
C ASP A 228 4.53 14.97 20.73
N TYR A 229 4.45 14.61 19.44
CA TYR A 229 3.68 13.46 18.98
C TYR A 229 4.26 12.17 19.56
N GLN A 230 3.40 11.16 19.74
CA GLN A 230 3.79 9.87 20.30
C GLN A 230 4.63 9.10 19.29
N VAL A 231 5.90 8.87 19.62
CA VAL A 231 6.80 8.07 18.79
C VAL A 231 7.04 6.76 19.52
N HIS A 232 6.45 5.68 19.00
CA HIS A 232 6.76 4.33 19.47
C HIS A 232 8.21 3.99 19.11
N VAL A 233 9.11 4.20 20.07
CA VAL A 233 10.56 3.98 19.93
C VAL A 233 10.86 2.52 19.55
N THR A 234 9.97 1.59 19.90
CA THR A 234 10.04 0.17 19.56
C THR A 234 9.84 -0.11 18.06
N GLU A 235 9.25 0.80 17.28
CA GLU A 235 9.03 0.56 15.84
C GLU A 235 10.31 0.63 15.01
N TYR A 236 11.10 1.69 15.19
CA TYR A 236 12.30 1.93 14.41
C TYR A 236 13.51 2.35 15.27
N GLY A 237 13.26 2.88 16.46
CA GLY A 237 14.26 3.54 17.27
C GLY A 237 13.87 4.95 17.65
N GLN A 238 14.78 5.62 18.35
CA GLN A 238 14.56 6.98 18.84
C GLN A 238 14.61 8.04 17.72
N HIS A 239 15.48 7.85 16.74
CA HIS A 239 15.73 8.82 15.66
C HIS A 239 15.51 8.22 14.27
N TRP A 240 15.31 6.91 14.18
CA TRP A 240 15.09 6.22 12.93
C TRP A 240 13.61 6.22 12.55
N ASN A 241 13.32 6.25 11.25
CA ASN A 241 11.97 6.17 10.74
C ASN A 241 11.95 5.43 9.40
N PHE A 242 10.74 5.13 8.92
CA PHE A 242 10.53 4.41 7.68
C PHE A 242 11.24 5.02 6.46
N PHE A 243 11.32 6.35 6.34
CA PHE A 243 12.00 6.98 5.21
C PHE A 243 13.51 6.72 5.23
N PHE A 244 14.13 6.68 6.42
CA PHE A 244 15.53 6.31 6.57
C PHE A 244 15.78 4.84 6.20
N THR A 245 14.86 3.92 6.54
CA THR A 245 14.92 2.53 6.09
C THR A 245 14.87 2.43 4.56
N LEU A 246 13.95 3.13 3.89
CA LEU A 246 13.89 3.16 2.41
C LEU A 246 15.17 3.75 1.79
N ALA A 247 15.70 4.83 2.38
CA ALA A 247 16.95 5.42 1.93
C ALA A 247 18.12 4.44 2.06
N ALA A 248 18.22 3.72 3.18
CA ALA A 248 19.24 2.70 3.41
C ALA A 248 19.17 1.56 2.37
N ILE A 249 17.97 1.02 2.10
CA ILE A 249 17.77 -0.03 1.07
C ILE A 249 18.25 0.47 -0.30
N SER A 250 17.89 1.69 -0.67
CA SER A 250 18.26 2.27 -1.95
C SER A 250 19.77 2.54 -2.06
N ILE A 251 20.43 2.94 -0.96
CA ILE A 251 21.89 3.08 -0.89
C ILE A 251 22.56 1.70 -1.06
N LEU A 252 22.15 0.70 -0.27
CA LEU A 252 22.70 -0.67 -0.34
C LEU A 252 22.56 -1.28 -1.74
N THR A 253 21.39 -1.11 -2.35
CA THR A 253 21.12 -1.59 -3.71
C THR A 253 21.96 -0.85 -4.76
N SER A 254 22.23 0.44 -4.57
CA SER A 254 23.06 1.22 -5.50
C SER A 254 24.53 0.79 -5.46
N PHE A 255 25.03 0.33 -4.31
CA PHE A 255 26.37 -0.24 -4.18
C PHE A 255 26.47 -1.64 -4.78
N VAL A 256 25.42 -2.45 -4.63
CA VAL A 256 25.37 -3.85 -5.08
C VAL A 256 24.66 -3.92 -6.43
N ASN A 257 25.34 -3.49 -7.50
CA ASN A 257 24.79 -3.50 -8.85
C ASN A 257 24.81 -4.91 -9.48
N ILE A 258 23.85 -5.75 -9.09
CA ILE A 258 23.73 -7.13 -9.58
C ILE A 258 22.60 -7.22 -10.63
N PRO A 259 22.77 -8.01 -11.70
CA PRO A 259 21.70 -8.27 -12.67
C PRO A 259 20.44 -8.85 -12.00
N ALA A 260 19.26 -8.51 -12.52
CA ALA A 260 17.96 -8.88 -11.92
C ALA A 260 17.83 -10.39 -11.67
N LYS A 261 18.36 -11.22 -12.58
CA LYS A 261 18.35 -12.69 -12.52
C LYS A 261 19.00 -13.27 -11.25
N TYR A 262 20.02 -12.61 -10.72
CA TYR A 262 20.79 -13.07 -9.55
C TYR A 262 20.34 -12.39 -8.26
N CYS A 263 19.51 -11.33 -8.34
CA CYS A 263 19.00 -10.62 -7.17
C CYS A 263 18.20 -11.55 -6.25
N GLY A 264 17.47 -12.52 -6.80
CA GLY A 264 16.69 -13.47 -5.99
C GLY A 264 17.57 -14.37 -5.12
N ILE A 265 18.70 -14.84 -5.67
CA ILE A 265 19.67 -15.66 -4.93
C ILE A 265 20.30 -14.83 -3.82
N LEU A 266 20.78 -13.62 -4.14
CA LEU A 266 21.36 -12.74 -3.12
C LEU A 266 20.34 -12.40 -2.03
N GLY A 267 19.12 -12.01 -2.41
CA GLY A 267 18.06 -11.68 -1.47
C GLY A 267 17.75 -12.83 -0.52
N PHE A 268 17.65 -14.06 -1.06
CA PHE A 268 17.47 -15.25 -0.24
C PHE A 268 18.67 -15.51 0.70
N THR A 269 19.91 -15.40 0.22
CA THR A 269 21.11 -15.57 1.05
C THR A 269 21.18 -14.54 2.17
N VAL A 270 20.87 -13.27 1.89
CA VAL A 270 20.82 -12.21 2.91
C VAL A 270 19.75 -12.50 3.94
N LEU A 271 18.54 -12.91 3.53
CA LEU A 271 17.46 -13.24 4.46
C LEU A 271 17.76 -14.48 5.29
N ALA A 272 18.31 -15.53 4.70
CA ALA A 272 18.69 -16.74 5.41
C ALA A 272 19.80 -16.44 6.43
N GLY A 273 20.84 -15.69 6.05
CA GLY A 273 21.89 -15.27 6.97
C GLY A 273 21.41 -14.33 8.08
N TYR A 274 20.45 -13.45 7.77
CA TYR A 274 19.82 -12.59 8.77
C TYR A 274 18.95 -13.41 9.74
N GLN A 275 18.17 -14.37 9.24
CA GLN A 275 17.33 -15.24 10.07
C GLN A 275 18.17 -16.12 11.00
N THR A 276 19.29 -16.68 10.52
CA THR A 276 20.19 -17.45 11.40
C THR A 276 20.78 -16.57 12.49
N TRP A 277 21.10 -15.30 12.19
CA TRP A 277 21.57 -14.35 13.20
C TRP A 277 20.48 -13.98 14.22
N LEU A 278 19.23 -13.79 13.78
CA LEU A 278 18.07 -13.57 14.66
C LEU A 278 17.91 -14.70 15.66
N VAL A 279 17.88 -15.95 15.17
CA VAL A 279 17.74 -17.16 16.00
C VAL A 279 18.96 -17.35 16.92
N SER A 280 20.15 -16.91 16.51
CA SER A 280 21.38 -16.99 17.33
C SER A 280 21.46 -15.95 18.46
N GLY A 281 20.40 -15.19 18.72
CA GLY A 281 20.31 -14.26 19.85
C GLY A 281 20.23 -12.77 19.47
N LEU A 282 20.27 -12.40 18.19
CA LEU A 282 19.99 -11.01 17.81
C LEU A 282 18.55 -10.63 18.15
N ASN A 283 17.60 -11.57 18.06
CA ASN A 283 16.21 -11.30 18.37
C ASN A 283 15.99 -10.90 19.84
N THR A 284 16.66 -11.56 20.79
CA THR A 284 16.57 -11.17 22.21
C THR A 284 17.10 -9.76 22.45
N TYR A 285 18.17 -9.36 21.74
CA TYR A 285 18.68 -7.99 21.77
C TYR A 285 17.72 -6.98 21.13
N LEU A 286 17.06 -7.32 20.02
CA LEU A 286 16.14 -6.40 19.34
C LEU A 286 14.84 -6.20 20.11
N LEU A 287 14.30 -7.25 20.73
CA LEU A 287 13.05 -7.19 21.48
C LEU A 287 13.22 -6.57 22.88
N SER A 288 14.44 -6.59 23.44
CA SER A 288 14.69 -6.00 24.76
C SER A 288 14.39 -4.50 24.80
N HIS A 289 13.91 -4.02 25.95
CA HIS A 289 13.71 -2.57 26.18
C HIS A 289 15.03 -1.83 26.44
N GLU A 290 16.10 -2.56 26.76
CA GLU A 290 17.41 -1.98 27.05
C GLU A 290 18.02 -1.33 25.81
N ARG A 291 18.43 -0.06 25.97
CA ARG A 291 19.14 0.72 24.94
C ARG A 291 20.46 1.18 25.53
N GLY A 292 21.54 0.90 24.82
CA GLY A 292 22.86 1.46 25.12
C GLY A 292 22.96 2.93 24.70
N ASN A 293 24.07 3.56 25.07
CA ASN A 293 24.30 4.98 24.78
C ASN A 293 24.66 5.26 23.30
N ASN A 294 25.04 4.24 22.54
CA ASN A 294 25.45 4.38 21.13
C ASN A 294 24.25 4.66 20.22
N ILE A 295 24.46 5.46 19.16
CA ILE A 295 23.43 5.80 18.16
C ILE A 295 22.80 4.55 17.53
N ILE A 296 23.60 3.51 17.28
CA ILE A 296 23.13 2.23 16.73
C ILE A 296 22.21 1.53 17.73
N SER A 297 22.53 1.54 19.03
CA SER A 297 21.71 0.89 20.04
C SER A 297 20.38 1.63 20.26
N LYS A 298 20.39 2.96 20.19
CA LYS A 298 19.18 3.79 20.21
C LYS A 298 18.25 3.53 19.02
N ASN A 299 18.78 3.04 17.90
CA ASN A 299 18.05 2.79 16.66
C ASN A 299 18.14 1.33 16.20
N LYS A 300 18.35 0.40 17.14
CA LYS A 300 18.69 -0.99 16.82
C LYS A 300 17.62 -1.63 15.92
N GLU A 301 16.35 -1.38 16.20
CA GLU A 301 15.24 -1.96 15.44
C GLU A 301 15.29 -1.57 13.96
N GLY A 302 15.39 -0.26 13.69
CA GLY A 302 15.43 0.28 12.33
C GLY A 302 16.70 -0.10 11.59
N VAL A 303 17.86 -0.11 12.25
CA VAL A 303 19.15 -0.43 11.62
C VAL A 303 19.24 -1.91 11.24
N PHE A 304 18.94 -2.83 12.16
CA PHE A 304 19.06 -4.27 11.87
C PHE A 304 17.95 -4.77 10.93
N SER A 305 16.72 -4.25 11.04
CA SER A 305 15.62 -4.60 10.12
C SER A 305 15.89 -4.18 8.67
N THR A 306 16.83 -3.25 8.42
CA THR A 306 17.22 -2.89 7.05
C THR A 306 17.72 -4.08 6.24
N LEU A 307 18.35 -5.08 6.88
CA LEU A 307 18.81 -6.30 6.21
C LEU A 307 17.63 -7.15 5.73
N GLY A 308 16.60 -7.29 6.57
CA GLY A 308 15.34 -7.94 6.22
C GLY A 308 14.64 -7.24 5.04
N TYR A 309 14.50 -5.91 5.12
CA TYR A 309 13.87 -5.14 4.04
C TYR A 309 14.69 -5.12 2.75
N TRP A 310 16.02 -5.12 2.83
CA TRP A 310 16.89 -5.20 1.65
C TRP A 310 16.76 -6.57 0.98
N GLY A 311 16.73 -7.65 1.76
CA GLY A 311 16.44 -8.98 1.26
C GLY A 311 15.07 -9.09 0.58
N MET A 312 14.02 -8.54 1.20
CA MET A 312 12.67 -8.43 0.62
C MET A 312 12.68 -7.66 -0.70
N TYR A 313 13.37 -6.52 -0.75
CA TYR A 313 13.49 -5.71 -1.97
C TYR A 313 14.15 -6.51 -3.11
N LEU A 314 15.27 -7.18 -2.85
CA LEU A 314 15.98 -8.00 -3.84
C LEU A 314 15.13 -9.18 -4.36
N LEU A 315 14.40 -9.85 -3.47
CA LEU A 315 13.42 -10.87 -3.87
C LEU A 315 12.30 -10.26 -4.74
N GLY A 316 11.79 -9.10 -4.37
CA GLY A 316 10.79 -8.37 -5.15
C GLY A 316 11.26 -7.99 -6.55
N VAL A 317 12.54 -7.61 -6.70
CA VAL A 317 13.17 -7.33 -8.01
C VAL A 317 13.21 -8.59 -8.87
N ASP A 318 13.66 -9.73 -8.32
CA ASP A 318 13.74 -11.00 -9.06
C ASP A 318 12.35 -11.53 -9.43
N LEU A 319 11.38 -11.45 -8.51
CA LEU A 319 9.98 -11.79 -8.79
C LEU A 319 9.40 -10.91 -9.89
N GLY A 320 9.60 -9.59 -9.81
CA GLY A 320 9.19 -8.65 -10.85
C GLY A 320 9.79 -8.99 -12.21
N TYR A 321 11.10 -9.27 -12.25
CA TYR A 321 11.80 -9.69 -13.47
C TYR A 321 11.22 -10.99 -14.04
N ARG A 322 11.17 -12.08 -13.26
CA ARG A 322 10.74 -13.41 -13.75
C ARG A 322 9.27 -13.48 -14.14
N LEU A 323 8.41 -12.80 -13.39
CA LEU A 323 6.97 -12.83 -13.63
C LEU A 323 6.59 -11.94 -14.82
N PHE A 324 7.22 -10.77 -14.99
CA PHE A 324 6.68 -9.72 -15.86
C PHE A 324 7.62 -9.23 -16.97
N TYR A 325 8.95 -9.21 -16.75
CA TYR A 325 9.88 -8.56 -17.70
C TYR A 325 10.83 -9.51 -18.42
N ALA A 326 11.00 -10.74 -17.92
CA ALA A 326 11.86 -11.72 -18.54
C ALA A 326 11.41 -11.95 -19.99
N LYS A 327 12.33 -11.69 -20.94
CA LYS A 327 12.13 -11.93 -22.37
C LYS A 327 12.00 -13.44 -22.61
N HIS A 328 10.78 -13.94 -22.53
CA HIS A 328 10.46 -15.26 -23.04
C HIS A 328 9.88 -15.11 -24.44
N SER A 329 10.23 -16.06 -25.31
CA SER A 329 9.80 -16.09 -26.71
C SER A 329 8.30 -15.79 -26.86
N ASN A 330 8.00 -14.98 -27.88
CA ASN A 330 6.68 -14.50 -28.28
C ASN A 330 5.56 -15.55 -28.06
N THR A 331 4.42 -15.11 -27.51
CA THR A 331 3.17 -15.85 -27.22
C THR A 331 2.92 -16.36 -25.80
N ARG A 332 3.17 -15.53 -24.77
CA ARG A 332 2.50 -15.77 -23.47
C ARG A 332 1.08 -15.23 -23.47
N SER A 333 0.11 -16.11 -23.23
CA SER A 333 -1.26 -15.69 -22.97
C SER A 333 -1.36 -14.98 -21.62
N THR A 334 -2.25 -13.99 -21.51
CA THR A 334 -2.55 -13.28 -20.26
C THR A 334 -2.92 -14.25 -19.14
N THR A 335 -3.71 -15.28 -19.47
CA THR A 335 -4.11 -16.36 -18.54
C THR A 335 -2.90 -17.10 -17.95
N SER A 336 -1.89 -17.44 -18.76
CA SER A 336 -0.70 -18.14 -18.27
C SER A 336 0.10 -17.27 -17.28
N SER A 337 0.15 -15.96 -17.53
CA SER A 337 0.82 -15.01 -16.64
C SER A 337 0.08 -14.88 -15.31
N ILE A 338 -1.25 -14.76 -15.35
CA ILE A 338 -2.12 -14.73 -14.15
C ILE A 338 -1.94 -16.02 -13.33
N ALA A 339 -2.05 -17.19 -13.97
CA ALA A 339 -1.92 -18.48 -13.30
C ALA A 339 -0.56 -18.62 -12.60
N ARG A 340 0.52 -18.12 -13.21
CA ARG A 340 1.85 -18.13 -12.60
C ARG A 340 1.95 -17.24 -11.37
N VAL A 341 1.37 -16.03 -11.40
CA VAL A 341 1.36 -15.14 -10.24
C VAL A 341 0.63 -15.79 -9.07
N PHE A 342 -0.54 -16.38 -9.32
CA PHE A 342 -1.27 -17.13 -8.28
C PHE A 342 -0.51 -18.36 -7.79
N LEU A 343 0.15 -19.11 -8.68
CA LEU A 343 0.96 -20.27 -8.28
C LEU A 343 2.12 -19.85 -7.37
N VAL A 344 2.85 -18.79 -7.71
CA VAL A 344 3.96 -18.28 -6.89
C VAL A 344 3.44 -17.74 -5.56
N SER A 345 2.33 -17.00 -5.56
CA SER A 345 1.67 -16.55 -4.33
C SER A 345 1.26 -17.72 -3.43
N LEU A 346 0.67 -18.78 -3.99
CA LEU A 346 0.29 -19.99 -3.25
C LEU A 346 1.51 -20.68 -2.62
N ILE A 347 2.61 -20.82 -3.36
CA ILE A 347 3.85 -21.39 -2.85
C ILE A 347 4.38 -20.53 -1.69
N LEU A 348 4.38 -19.20 -1.83
CA LEU A 348 4.82 -18.29 -0.78
C LEU A 348 3.92 -18.35 0.46
N TRP A 349 2.60 -18.56 0.30
CA TRP A 349 1.70 -18.80 1.42
C TRP A 349 2.06 -20.07 2.18
N ILE A 350 2.29 -21.18 1.48
CA ILE A 350 2.71 -22.44 2.10
C ILE A 350 4.05 -22.24 2.83
N VAL A 351 5.03 -21.60 2.20
CA VAL A 351 6.32 -21.28 2.83
C VAL A 351 6.14 -20.41 4.06
N THR A 352 5.27 -19.40 4.01
CA THR A 352 4.98 -18.52 5.15
C THR A 352 4.44 -19.33 6.33
N LEU A 353 3.48 -20.22 6.09
CA LEU A 353 2.93 -21.08 7.15
C LEU A 353 3.98 -22.03 7.72
N LEU A 354 4.88 -22.57 6.89
CA LEU A 354 5.96 -23.42 7.38
C LEU A 354 6.97 -22.64 8.23
N VAL A 355 7.43 -21.48 7.74
CA VAL A 355 8.46 -20.70 8.44
C VAL A 355 7.90 -20.05 9.72
N ASP A 356 6.64 -19.61 9.73
CA ASP A 356 5.97 -19.06 10.94
C ASP A 356 5.83 -20.10 12.07
N ASN A 357 5.55 -21.35 11.72
CA ASN A 357 5.35 -22.42 12.71
C ASN A 357 6.66 -23.10 13.15
N TYR A 358 7.64 -23.24 12.25
CA TYR A 358 8.83 -24.06 12.51
C TYR A 358 10.13 -23.26 12.76
N VAL A 359 10.21 -21.99 12.34
CA VAL A 359 11.43 -21.19 12.49
C VAL A 359 11.25 -20.11 13.54
N GLU A 360 10.34 -19.17 13.30
CA GLU A 360 10.09 -18.02 14.17
C GLU A 360 8.75 -17.41 13.81
N ARG A 361 8.02 -16.85 14.78
CA ARG A 361 6.75 -16.18 14.50
C ARG A 361 6.96 -14.91 13.68
N ILE A 362 6.00 -14.55 12.83
CA ILE A 362 6.06 -13.31 12.04
C ILE A 362 6.29 -12.10 12.96
N SER A 363 7.27 -11.26 12.61
CA SER A 363 7.53 -10.00 13.31
C SER A 363 7.90 -8.90 12.32
N ARG A 364 7.08 -7.84 12.27
CA ARG A 364 7.40 -6.63 11.51
C ARG A 364 8.64 -5.93 12.07
N ARG A 365 8.75 -5.85 13.40
CA ARG A 365 9.80 -5.09 14.11
C ARG A 365 11.20 -5.58 13.75
N THR A 366 11.38 -6.90 13.67
CA THR A 366 12.66 -7.50 13.25
C THR A 366 12.75 -7.66 11.73
N CYS A 367 11.64 -7.54 10.99
CA CYS A 367 11.55 -7.83 9.55
C CYS A 367 12.13 -9.21 9.22
N ASN A 368 11.72 -10.23 9.97
CA ASN A 368 12.23 -11.58 9.85
C ASN A 368 11.76 -12.30 8.58
N MET A 369 12.36 -13.45 8.28
CA MET A 369 12.05 -14.23 7.08
C MET A 369 10.56 -14.57 6.93
N PRO A 370 9.83 -15.04 7.97
CA PRO A 370 8.40 -15.29 7.85
C PRO A 370 7.57 -14.04 7.55
N TYR A 371 7.92 -12.88 8.13
CA TYR A 371 7.33 -11.59 7.74
C TYR A 371 7.55 -11.28 6.25
N VAL A 372 8.77 -11.51 5.75
CA VAL A 372 9.09 -11.24 4.34
C VAL A 372 8.27 -12.13 3.40
N THR A 373 8.21 -13.43 3.66
CA THR A 373 7.43 -14.35 2.82
C THR A 373 5.94 -14.05 2.88
N TRP A 374 5.43 -13.64 4.04
CA TRP A 374 4.02 -13.26 4.23
C TRP A 374 3.65 -12.04 3.39
N VAL A 375 4.45 -10.96 3.45
CA VAL A 375 4.26 -9.76 2.64
C VAL A 375 4.27 -10.12 1.14
N LEU A 376 5.27 -10.90 0.69
CA LEU A 376 5.36 -11.35 -0.70
C LEU A 376 4.13 -12.16 -1.14
N ALA A 377 3.64 -13.07 -0.29
CA ALA A 377 2.48 -13.90 -0.58
C ALA A 377 1.21 -13.05 -0.73
N GLN A 378 0.97 -12.16 0.22
CA GLN A 378 -0.21 -11.30 0.30
C GLN A 378 -0.29 -10.31 -0.86
N ASP A 379 0.83 -9.66 -1.19
CA ASP A 379 0.87 -8.66 -2.25
C ASP A 379 0.78 -9.28 -3.65
N LEU A 380 1.41 -10.43 -3.88
CA LEU A 380 1.25 -11.16 -5.14
C LEU A 380 -0.17 -11.72 -5.29
N GLN A 381 -0.84 -12.11 -4.20
CA GLN A 381 -2.26 -12.44 -4.24
C GLN A 381 -3.10 -11.24 -4.66
N ALA A 382 -2.90 -10.08 -4.03
CA ALA A 382 -3.62 -8.85 -4.38
C ALA A 382 -3.39 -8.45 -5.84
N LEU A 383 -2.14 -8.46 -6.29
CA LEU A 383 -1.78 -8.19 -7.69
C LEU A 383 -2.42 -9.20 -8.65
N GLY A 384 -2.40 -10.49 -8.30
CA GLY A 384 -3.05 -11.56 -9.06
C GLY A 384 -4.55 -11.31 -9.24
N ILE A 385 -5.24 -10.86 -8.18
CA ILE A 385 -6.65 -10.48 -8.25
C ILE A 385 -6.84 -9.29 -9.19
N PHE A 386 -6.03 -8.22 -9.08
CA PHE A 386 -6.11 -7.09 -10.02
C PHE A 386 -5.90 -7.51 -11.48
N MET A 387 -5.03 -8.48 -11.76
CA MET A 387 -4.83 -9.00 -13.12
C MET A 387 -6.05 -9.75 -13.68
N LEU A 388 -6.96 -10.23 -12.83
CA LEU A 388 -8.26 -10.78 -13.26
C LEU A 388 -9.16 -9.73 -13.92
N SER A 389 -8.83 -8.44 -13.79
CA SER A 389 -9.48 -7.37 -14.56
C SER A 389 -9.55 -7.75 -16.03
N SER A 390 -8.52 -8.37 -16.60
CA SER A 390 -8.50 -8.80 -18.03
C SER A 390 -9.69 -9.64 -18.51
N TYR A 391 -10.46 -10.26 -17.60
CA TYR A 391 -11.68 -11.00 -17.92
C TYR A 391 -12.97 -10.19 -17.84
N ILE A 392 -12.91 -8.98 -17.26
CA ILE A 392 -14.02 -8.05 -17.16
C ILE A 392 -14.09 -7.25 -18.48
N PRO A 393 -15.25 -7.20 -19.16
CA PRO A 393 -15.41 -6.42 -20.39
C PRO A 393 -15.44 -4.92 -20.08
N MET A 394 -14.72 -4.11 -20.88
CA MET A 394 -14.69 -2.64 -20.81
C MET A 394 -14.03 -2.03 -19.56
N ASN A 395 -12.86 -2.53 -19.17
CA ASN A 395 -12.15 -1.95 -18.04
C ASN A 395 -11.42 -0.67 -18.41
N LYS A 396 -11.72 0.39 -17.68
CA LYS A 396 -10.89 1.59 -17.59
C LYS A 396 -10.57 1.82 -16.12
N LEU A 397 -9.42 2.42 -15.84
CA LEU A 397 -9.13 2.88 -14.48
C LEU A 397 -10.23 3.84 -14.06
N SER A 398 -10.59 3.78 -12.78
CA SER A 398 -11.49 4.77 -12.22
C SER A 398 -10.79 6.14 -12.15
N PRO A 399 -11.51 7.26 -12.34
CA PRO A 399 -10.91 8.59 -12.23
C PRO A 399 -10.17 8.82 -10.91
N LEU A 400 -10.68 8.27 -9.80
CA LEU A 400 -9.99 8.34 -8.51
C LEU A 400 -8.66 7.57 -8.53
N GLU A 401 -8.60 6.40 -9.17
CA GLU A 401 -7.34 5.66 -9.31
C GLU A 401 -6.31 6.43 -10.14
N GLU A 402 -6.73 7.02 -11.27
CA GLU A 402 -5.83 7.84 -12.08
C GLU A 402 -5.31 9.07 -11.33
N ALA A 403 -6.17 9.70 -10.51
CA ALA A 403 -5.81 10.85 -9.70
C ALA A 403 -4.79 10.51 -8.62
N ILE A 404 -4.97 9.37 -7.93
CA ILE A 404 -4.07 8.91 -6.88
C ILE A 404 -2.75 8.36 -7.46
N ASP A 405 -2.79 7.58 -8.55
CA ASP A 405 -1.59 7.00 -9.15
C ASP A 405 -0.60 8.09 -9.62
N GLN A 406 -1.11 9.19 -10.17
CA GLN A 406 -0.29 10.31 -10.59
C GLN A 406 0.41 11.03 -9.43
N ASN A 407 -0.14 10.96 -8.21
CA ASN A 407 0.27 11.79 -7.07
C ASN A 407 0.47 10.98 -5.77
N LEU A 408 0.90 9.70 -5.85
CA LEU A 408 0.99 8.79 -4.70
C LEU A 408 1.67 9.40 -3.46
N LEU A 409 2.84 10.01 -3.62
CA LEU A 409 3.54 10.64 -2.48
C LEU A 409 2.76 11.84 -1.92
N ALA A 410 2.25 12.71 -2.80
CA ALA A 410 1.50 13.88 -2.37
C ALA A 410 0.22 13.49 -1.62
N THR A 411 -0.47 12.45 -2.09
CA THR A 411 -1.59 11.82 -1.39
C THR A 411 -1.19 11.35 0.01
N PHE A 412 -0.07 10.65 0.14
CA PHE A 412 0.43 10.19 1.43
C PHE A 412 0.75 11.35 2.39
N LEU A 413 1.43 12.39 1.91
CA LEU A 413 1.78 13.56 2.73
C LEU A 413 0.53 14.33 3.16
N LEU A 414 -0.41 14.55 2.24
CA LEU A 414 -1.69 15.20 2.53
C LEU A 414 -2.49 14.44 3.59
N ALA A 415 -2.52 13.10 3.48
CA ALA A 415 -3.17 12.23 4.46
C ALA A 415 -2.53 12.36 5.86
N ASN A 416 -1.20 12.43 5.97
CA ASN A 416 -0.52 12.66 7.25
C ASN A 416 -0.84 14.06 7.84
N VAL A 417 -0.90 15.10 7.00
CA VAL A 417 -1.28 16.46 7.45
C VAL A 417 -2.71 16.46 7.99
N PHE A 418 -3.65 15.86 7.25
CA PHE A 418 -5.05 15.75 7.67
C PHE A 418 -5.20 14.93 8.95
N THR A 419 -4.42 13.86 9.10
CA THR A 419 -4.38 13.06 10.32
C THR A 419 -3.94 13.90 11.52
N GLY A 420 -2.86 14.69 11.36
CA GLY A 420 -2.41 15.64 12.38
C GLY A 420 -3.48 16.68 12.74
N MET A 421 -4.15 17.26 11.74
CA MET A 421 -5.23 18.23 11.96
C MET A 421 -6.39 17.63 12.76
N VAL A 422 -6.85 16.42 12.41
CA VAL A 422 -7.93 15.74 13.14
C VAL A 422 -7.51 15.43 14.57
N ASN A 423 -6.30 14.92 14.76
CA ASN A 423 -5.76 14.59 16.09
C ASN A 423 -5.58 15.81 17.02
N MET A 424 -5.38 17.00 16.45
CA MET A 424 -5.33 18.25 17.22
C MET A 424 -6.73 18.83 17.49
N ALA A 425 -7.70 18.56 16.63
CA ALA A 425 -9.05 19.13 16.72
C ALA A 425 -10.02 18.25 17.54
N VAL A 426 -9.82 16.93 17.57
CA VAL A 426 -10.74 15.97 18.18
C VAL A 426 -9.98 15.04 19.12
N ASP A 427 -10.54 14.80 20.30
CA ASP A 427 -10.06 13.73 21.17
C ASP A 427 -10.59 12.37 20.68
N THR A 428 -9.77 11.69 19.87
CA THR A 428 -10.15 10.51 19.10
C THR A 428 -10.47 9.29 19.97
N ILE A 429 -9.91 9.20 21.19
CA ILE A 429 -10.18 8.10 22.12
C ILE A 429 -11.61 8.16 22.64
N PHE A 430 -12.10 9.36 22.97
CA PHE A 430 -13.42 9.55 23.58
C PHE A 430 -14.54 9.78 22.55
N ALA A 431 -14.22 9.78 21.26
CA ALA A 431 -15.20 9.93 20.21
C ALA A 431 -16.18 8.73 20.18
N SER A 432 -17.48 9.02 20.12
CA SER A 432 -18.51 7.97 19.97
C SER A 432 -18.32 7.20 18.65
N PRO A 433 -18.83 5.95 18.51
CA PRO A 433 -18.70 5.19 17.26
C PRO A 433 -19.28 5.92 16.04
N LEU A 434 -20.44 6.57 16.20
CA LEU A 434 -21.06 7.33 15.10
C LEU A 434 -20.22 8.56 14.73
N SER A 435 -19.76 9.33 15.72
CA SER A 435 -18.88 10.49 15.49
C SER A 435 -17.59 10.08 14.79
N SER A 436 -16.98 8.97 15.24
CA SER A 436 -15.77 8.41 14.65
C SER A 436 -15.97 8.05 13.18
N LEU A 437 -17.06 7.35 12.84
CA LEU A 437 -17.37 6.98 11.46
C LEU A 437 -17.60 8.21 10.57
N VAL A 438 -18.31 9.23 11.08
CA VAL A 438 -18.55 10.49 10.35
C VAL A 438 -17.23 11.22 10.08
N ILE A 439 -16.36 11.33 11.09
CA ILE A 439 -15.06 12.00 10.94
C ILE A 439 -14.17 11.24 9.94
N LEU A 440 -14.09 9.92 10.04
CA LEU A 440 -13.30 9.10 9.11
C LEU A 440 -13.84 9.17 7.67
N THR A 441 -15.16 9.19 7.51
CA THR A 441 -15.81 9.34 6.20
C THR A 441 -15.53 10.72 5.62
N ALA A 442 -15.65 11.78 6.42
CA ALA A 442 -15.36 13.16 6.01
C ALA A 442 -13.88 13.34 5.62
N TYR A 443 -12.97 12.76 6.41
CA TYR A 443 -11.54 12.72 6.10
C TYR A 443 -11.26 12.03 4.76
N ALA A 444 -11.79 10.82 4.56
CA ALA A 444 -11.58 10.03 3.35
C ALA A 444 -12.19 10.71 2.12
N PHE A 445 -13.36 11.35 2.28
CA PHE A 445 -14.01 12.13 1.22
C PHE A 445 -13.20 13.37 0.88
N GLY A 446 -12.76 14.15 1.89
CA GLY A 446 -11.94 15.34 1.70
C GLY A 446 -10.63 15.03 0.97
N LEU A 447 -9.96 13.93 1.35
CA LEU A 447 -8.75 13.47 0.68
C LEU A 447 -9.01 13.12 -0.79
N SER A 448 -10.05 12.33 -1.06
CA SER A 448 -10.44 11.91 -2.41
C SER A 448 -10.84 13.11 -3.30
N ALA A 449 -11.61 14.04 -2.73
CA ALA A 449 -12.05 15.25 -3.42
C ALA A 449 -10.87 16.13 -3.79
N ILE A 450 -9.95 16.42 -2.85
CA ILE A 450 -8.79 17.28 -3.11
C ILE A 450 -7.88 16.68 -4.16
N ILE A 451 -7.54 15.39 -4.06
CA ILE A 451 -6.67 14.73 -5.06
C ILE A 451 -7.35 14.72 -6.44
N GLY A 452 -8.66 14.46 -6.48
CA GLY A 452 -9.44 14.59 -7.70
C GLY A 452 -9.41 16.00 -8.29
N THR A 453 -9.58 17.03 -7.46
CA THR A 453 -9.52 18.44 -7.91
C THR A 453 -8.16 18.81 -8.49
N ILE A 454 -7.07 18.33 -7.87
CA ILE A 454 -5.69 18.54 -8.33
C ILE A 454 -5.47 17.88 -9.70
N HIS A 455 -5.95 16.64 -9.85
CA HIS A 455 -5.84 15.88 -11.10
C HIS A 455 -6.62 16.56 -12.25
N PHE A 456 -7.86 16.97 -12.00
CA PHE A 456 -8.66 17.70 -13.00
C PHE A 456 -8.00 19.01 -13.42
N SER A 457 -7.38 19.72 -12.47
CA SER A 457 -6.65 20.96 -12.74
C SER A 457 -5.36 20.75 -13.55
N GLY A 458 -5.00 19.50 -13.86
CA GLY A 458 -3.80 19.14 -14.64
C GLY A 458 -2.49 19.28 -13.86
N PHE A 459 -2.55 19.65 -12.58
CA PHE A 459 -1.36 19.77 -11.74
C PHE A 459 -0.83 18.39 -11.37
N ARG A 460 0.40 18.11 -11.81
CA ARG A 460 1.14 16.91 -11.39
C ARG A 460 2.11 17.29 -10.30
N LEU A 461 1.83 16.85 -9.07
CA LEU A 461 2.76 16.96 -7.94
C LEU A 461 3.79 15.84 -8.06
N LYS A 462 4.54 15.83 -9.16
CA LYS A 462 5.72 14.98 -9.29
C LYS A 462 6.83 15.58 -8.45
N PHE A 463 6.85 15.19 -7.18
CA PHE A 463 8.10 15.12 -6.46
C PHE A 463 8.81 13.89 -7.01
N TRP A 464 9.82 14.10 -7.87
CA TRP A 464 10.68 13.13 -8.57
C TRP A 464 10.13 12.38 -9.80
#